data_AF-A0A1B9VJL1-F1
#
_entry.id   AF-A0A1B9VJL1-F1
#
_cell.length_a   1.000
_cell.length_b   1.000
_cell.length_c   1.000
_cell.angle_alpha   90.00
_cell.angle_beta   90.00
_cell.angle_gamma   90.00
#
_symmetry.space_group_name_H-M   'P 1'
#
loop_
_entity.id
_entity.type
_entity.pdbx_description
1 polymer ?
#
loop_
_entity_poly.entity_id
_entity_poly.type
_entity_poly.pdbx_seq_one_letter_code
_entity_poly.pdbx_strand_id
1 'polypeptide(L)'
;MDKLGDWLNSVPLFGIAGISFAVGTLYGKGLPCLEWETLIAGCLGLGGGAFALVAMKSQITANERAREAEINREETLNNDHYYAMIAESADHLRSFAVTTLRTIETDEWYNQSLIKGIKDILVGIPIPSPPLTVHADIRNTAYGMIFTQSKIASILTEVEKDMPTVIKTREANNNISVAPPPLLIEELLTMESFGIFIISEIDEITRSQDT
;
A
#
# COMPACT_ATOMS: atom_id res chain seq x y z
N MET A 1 -25.36 25.85 -16.23
CA MET A 1 -25.86 27.19 -15.83
C MET A 1 -24.63 28.08 -15.62
N ASP A 2 -23.74 28.11 -16.62
CA ASP A 2 -22.31 28.43 -16.38
C ASP A 2 -21.96 29.88 -16.75
N LYS A 3 -22.89 30.60 -17.39
CA LYS A 3 -22.69 32.00 -17.78
C LYS A 3 -22.60 32.96 -16.60
N LEU A 4 -23.20 32.66 -15.44
CA LEU A 4 -23.10 33.51 -14.26
C LEU A 4 -21.71 33.45 -13.59
N GLY A 5 -21.00 32.32 -13.71
CA GLY A 5 -19.63 32.17 -13.22
C GLY A 5 -18.62 33.02 -13.98
N ASP A 6 -18.82 33.18 -15.30
CA ASP A 6 -17.96 34.01 -16.15
C ASP A 6 -18.14 35.52 -15.91
N TRP A 7 -19.32 35.97 -15.46
CA TRP A 7 -19.54 37.38 -15.10
C TRP A 7 -18.98 37.75 -13.71
N LEU A 8 -18.84 36.75 -12.82
CA LEU A 8 -18.17 36.88 -11.52
C LEU A 8 -16.65 36.63 -11.61
N ASN A 9 -16.15 36.40 -12.83
CA ASN A 9 -14.73 36.23 -13.06
C ASN A 9 -14.01 37.54 -12.69
N SER A 10 -12.92 37.42 -11.94
CA SER A 10 -12.29 38.56 -11.25
C SER A 10 -11.79 39.61 -12.23
N VAL A 11 -11.42 39.20 -13.44
CA VAL A 11 -10.84 40.05 -14.48
C VAL A 11 -11.81 41.13 -15.01
N PRO A 12 -13.02 40.81 -15.52
CA PRO A 12 -13.97 41.84 -15.94
C PRO A 12 -14.44 42.74 -14.80
N LEU A 13 -14.53 42.22 -13.57
CA LEU A 13 -14.96 43.00 -12.40
C LEU A 13 -13.91 44.04 -11.99
N PHE A 14 -12.62 43.67 -12.01
CA PHE A 14 -11.50 44.61 -11.85
C PHE A 14 -11.43 45.63 -13.00
N GLY A 15 -11.73 45.21 -14.24
CA GLY A 15 -11.78 46.11 -15.39
C GLY A 15 -12.87 47.19 -15.25
N ILE A 16 -14.10 46.79 -14.86
CA ILE A 16 -15.21 47.71 -14.62
C ILE A 16 -14.91 48.63 -13.43
N ALA A 17 -14.35 48.10 -12.33
CA ALA A 17 -13.95 48.91 -11.18
C ALA A 17 -12.87 49.94 -11.55
N GLY A 18 -11.85 49.54 -12.32
CA GLY A 18 -10.79 50.43 -12.79
C GLY A 18 -11.29 51.52 -13.74
N ILE A 19 -12.18 51.19 -14.67
CA ILE A 19 -12.80 52.17 -15.57
C ILE A 19 -13.71 53.12 -14.79
N SER A 20 -14.51 52.61 -13.85
CA SER A 20 -15.40 53.45 -13.03
C SER A 20 -14.60 54.41 -12.15
N PHE A 21 -13.44 53.98 -11.65
CA PHE A 21 -12.50 54.81 -10.91
C PHE A 21 -11.82 55.86 -11.78
N ALA A 22 -11.36 55.51 -12.98
CA ALA A 22 -10.77 56.45 -13.94
C ALA A 22 -11.79 57.51 -14.38
N VAL A 23 -13.05 57.11 -14.60
CA VAL A 23 -14.16 58.03 -14.89
C VAL A 23 -14.45 58.92 -13.67
N GLY A 24 -14.50 58.36 -12.46
CA GLY A 24 -14.72 59.12 -11.23
C GLY A 24 -13.62 60.13 -10.91
N THR A 25 -12.36 59.83 -11.23
CA THR A 25 -11.23 60.76 -11.06
C THR A 25 -11.17 61.85 -12.14
N LEU A 26 -11.52 61.53 -13.40
CA LEU A 26 -11.61 62.51 -14.48
C LEU A 26 -12.78 63.48 -14.31
N TYR A 27 -13.94 62.99 -13.83
CA TYR A 27 -15.15 63.79 -13.61
C TYR A 27 -15.27 64.36 -12.18
N GLY A 28 -14.42 63.94 -11.24
CA GLY A 28 -14.46 64.32 -9.82
C GLY A 28 -14.21 65.80 -9.52
N LYS A 29 -13.72 66.59 -10.48
CA LYS A 29 -13.61 68.06 -10.36
C LYS A 29 -14.95 68.77 -10.12
N GLY A 30 -16.09 68.08 -10.31
CA GLY A 30 -17.44 68.62 -10.11
C GLY A 30 -18.13 68.20 -8.80
N LEU A 31 -17.54 67.37 -7.95
CA LEU A 31 -18.17 66.87 -6.72
C LEU A 31 -17.52 67.49 -5.47
N PRO A 32 -18.08 68.57 -4.90
CA PRO A 32 -17.50 69.27 -3.74
C PRO A 32 -17.50 68.47 -2.44
N CYS A 33 -18.03 67.24 -2.44
CA CYS A 33 -18.22 66.42 -1.25
C CYS A 33 -17.33 65.16 -1.21
N LEU A 34 -16.49 64.91 -2.22
CA LEU A 34 -15.66 63.69 -2.28
C LEU A 34 -14.19 64.03 -1.99
N GLU A 35 -13.76 63.76 -0.76
CA GLU A 35 -12.38 63.98 -0.30
C GLU A 35 -11.41 62.98 -0.98
N TRP A 36 -10.29 63.50 -1.49
CA TRP A 36 -9.28 62.71 -2.20
C TRP A 36 -8.71 61.58 -1.34
N GLU A 37 -8.71 61.74 -0.01
CA GLU A 37 -8.33 60.69 0.93
C GLU A 37 -9.23 59.44 0.84
N THR A 38 -10.53 59.61 0.58
CA THR A 38 -11.48 58.49 0.46
C THR A 38 -11.19 57.63 -0.77
N LEU A 39 -10.75 58.28 -1.85
CA LEU A 39 -10.42 57.63 -3.11
C LEU A 39 -9.10 56.83 -2.99
N ILE A 40 -8.09 57.40 -2.32
CA ILE A 40 -6.83 56.70 -2.02
C ILE A 40 -7.07 55.51 -1.06
N ALA A 41 -7.92 55.69 -0.04
CA ALA A 41 -8.29 54.61 0.87
C ALA A 41 -8.98 53.44 0.14
N GLY A 42 -9.85 53.72 -0.84
CA GLY A 42 -10.45 52.71 -1.70
C GLY A 42 -9.43 51.93 -2.54
N CYS A 43 -8.45 52.63 -3.14
CA CYS A 43 -7.35 51.99 -3.88
C CYS A 43 -6.49 51.10 -2.98
N LEU A 44 -6.15 51.58 -1.78
CA LEU A 44 -5.37 50.80 -0.81
C LEU A 44 -6.15 49.57 -0.34
N GLY A 45 -7.47 49.66 -0.15
CA GLY A 45 -8.33 48.53 0.17
C GLY A 45 -8.36 47.47 -0.94
N LEU A 46 -8.50 47.88 -2.20
CA LEU A 46 -8.48 46.97 -3.35
C LEU A 46 -7.09 46.36 -3.56
N GLY A 47 -6.02 47.15 -3.43
CA GLY A 47 -4.65 46.67 -3.50
C GLY A 47 -4.35 45.66 -2.40
N GLY A 48 -4.71 45.96 -1.16
CA GLY A 48 -4.59 45.06 -0.02
C GLY A 48 -5.38 43.75 -0.21
N GLY A 49 -6.61 43.82 -0.71
CA GLY A 49 -7.42 42.66 -1.05
C GLY A 49 -6.82 41.79 -2.16
N ALA A 50 -6.24 42.41 -3.20
CA ALA A 50 -5.56 41.69 -4.28
C ALA A 50 -4.31 40.96 -3.78
N PHE A 51 -3.47 41.61 -2.98
CA PHE A 51 -2.30 40.97 -2.35
C PHE A 51 -2.71 39.84 -1.40
N ALA A 52 -3.78 40.02 -0.63
CA ALA A 52 -4.31 38.97 0.25
C ALA A 52 -4.78 37.73 -0.55
N LEU A 53 -5.46 37.93 -1.68
CA LEU A 53 -5.88 36.83 -2.55
C LEU A 53 -4.69 36.07 -3.17
N VAL A 54 -3.65 36.79 -3.62
CA VAL A 54 -2.44 36.17 -4.17
C VAL A 54 -1.69 35.39 -3.08
N ALA A 55 -1.54 35.98 -1.89
CA ALA A 55 -0.91 35.32 -0.76
C ALA A 55 -1.68 34.05 -0.34
N MET A 56 -3.01 34.13 -0.26
CA MET A 56 -3.86 32.98 0.05
C MET A 56 -3.73 31.87 -0.99
N LYS A 57 -3.76 32.19 -2.29
CA LYS A 57 -3.57 31.20 -3.35
C LYS A 57 -2.18 30.55 -3.28
N SER A 58 -1.14 31.36 -3.07
CA SER A 58 0.23 30.86 -2.89
C SER A 58 0.33 29.93 -1.68
N GLN A 59 -0.36 30.23 -0.59
CA GLN A 59 -0.35 29.42 0.62
C GLN A 59 -1.11 28.10 0.43
N ILE A 60 -2.25 28.11 -0.27
CA ILE A 60 -3.00 26.89 -0.60
C ILE A 60 -2.14 25.97 -1.47
N THR A 61 -1.54 26.48 -2.54
CA THR A 61 -0.68 25.67 -3.42
C THR A 61 0.57 25.16 -2.68
N ALA A 62 1.16 25.96 -1.79
CA ALA A 62 2.28 25.51 -0.97
C ALA A 62 1.87 24.40 0.00
N ASN A 63 0.69 24.51 0.62
CA ASN A 63 0.15 23.48 1.51
C ASN A 63 -0.21 22.19 0.77
N GLU A 64 -0.77 22.28 -0.44
CA GLU A 64 -1.07 21.12 -1.29
C GLU A 64 0.22 20.36 -1.62
N ARG A 65 1.26 21.07 -2.08
CA ARG A 65 2.57 20.44 -2.38
C ARG A 65 3.24 19.85 -1.14
N ALA A 66 3.15 20.53 0.01
CA ALA A 66 3.69 20.01 1.27
C ALA A 66 2.93 18.76 1.71
N ARG A 67 1.61 18.73 1.54
CA ARG A 67 0.77 17.58 1.85
C ARG A 67 1.06 16.40 0.93
N GLU A 68 1.20 16.63 -0.37
CA GLU A 68 1.57 15.58 -1.34
C GLU A 68 2.95 14.99 -1.03
N ALA A 69 3.92 15.84 -0.68
CA ALA A 69 5.25 15.37 -0.28
C ALA A 69 5.20 14.52 1.00
N GLU A 70 4.38 14.90 1.99
CA GLU A 70 4.21 14.12 3.20
C GLU A 70 3.51 12.78 2.92
N ILE A 71 2.47 12.75 2.09
CA ILE A 71 1.80 11.51 1.68
C ILE A 71 2.79 10.57 0.99
N ASN A 72 3.58 11.06 0.03
CA ASN A 72 4.58 10.24 -0.65
C ASN A 72 5.64 9.70 0.32
N ARG A 73 6.00 10.49 1.34
CA ARG A 73 6.94 10.06 2.39
C ARG A 73 6.33 8.98 3.28
N GLU A 74 5.07 9.14 3.68
CA GLU A 74 4.35 8.11 4.44
C GLU A 74 4.20 6.82 3.62
N GLU A 75 3.90 6.92 2.31
CA GLU A 75 3.79 5.78 1.40
C GLU A 75 5.12 5.03 1.26
N THR A 76 6.23 5.75 1.10
CA THR A 76 7.57 5.12 1.02
C THR A 76 7.93 4.43 2.33
N LEU A 77 7.74 5.08 3.48
CA LEU A 77 8.00 4.45 4.78
C LEU A 77 7.11 3.22 5.02
N ASN A 78 5.85 3.27 4.61
CA ASN A 78 4.94 2.13 4.73
C ASN A 78 5.35 0.98 3.81
N ASN A 79 5.79 1.27 2.59
CA ASN A 79 6.31 0.28 1.66
C ASN A 79 7.60 -0.37 2.20
N ASP A 80 8.53 0.41 2.74
CA ASP A 80 9.78 -0.10 3.32
C ASP A 80 9.51 -1.02 4.51
N HIS A 81 8.60 -0.60 5.39
CA HIS A 81 8.17 -1.43 6.52
C HIS A 81 7.53 -2.73 6.03
N TYR A 82 6.68 -2.65 5.00
CA TYR A 82 6.07 -3.82 4.39
C TYR A 82 7.11 -4.77 3.79
N TYR A 83 8.11 -4.27 3.07
CA TYR A 83 9.17 -5.10 2.48
C TYR A 83 9.97 -5.84 3.56
N ALA A 84 10.31 -5.19 4.67
CA ALA A 84 10.97 -5.86 5.78
C ALA A 84 10.10 -7.00 6.36
N MET A 85 8.81 -6.73 6.60
CA MET A 85 7.89 -7.73 7.16
C MET A 85 7.67 -8.92 6.22
N ILE A 86 7.42 -8.67 4.92
CA ILE A 86 7.14 -9.75 3.98
C ILE A 86 8.38 -10.59 3.69
N ALA A 87 9.59 -9.99 3.73
CA ALA A 87 10.85 -10.73 3.64
C ALA A 87 11.04 -11.69 4.83
N GLU A 88 10.73 -11.24 6.05
CA GLU A 88 10.76 -12.09 7.24
C GLU A 88 9.76 -13.24 7.14
N SER A 89 8.51 -12.96 6.75
CA SER A 89 7.49 -13.99 6.54
C SER A 89 7.90 -14.98 5.44
N ALA A 90 8.50 -14.50 4.35
CA ALA A 90 8.99 -15.31 3.25
C ALA A 90 10.11 -16.25 3.68
N ASP A 91 11.06 -15.77 4.50
CA ASP A 91 12.14 -16.61 5.04
C ASP A 91 11.63 -17.68 6.00
N HIS A 92 10.67 -17.33 6.87
CA HIS A 92 9.99 -18.30 7.74
C HIS A 92 9.26 -19.38 6.94
N LEU A 93 8.52 -19.01 5.89
CA LEU A 93 7.78 -19.96 5.05
C LEU A 93 8.72 -20.85 4.24
N ARG A 94 9.83 -20.29 3.74
CA ARG A 94 10.87 -21.05 3.06
C ARG A 94 11.51 -22.06 4.01
N SER A 95 11.93 -21.61 5.18
CA SER A 95 12.53 -22.47 6.21
C SER A 95 11.57 -23.58 6.66
N PHE A 96 10.29 -23.24 6.81
CA PHE A 96 9.22 -24.19 7.07
C PHE A 96 9.11 -25.23 5.94
N ALA A 97 9.07 -24.80 4.69
CA ALA A 97 8.92 -25.69 3.54
C ALA A 97 10.08 -26.68 3.43
N VAL A 98 11.32 -26.19 3.49
CA VAL A 98 12.54 -27.01 3.44
C VAL A 98 12.59 -28.00 4.59
N THR A 99 12.28 -27.56 5.80
CA THR A 99 12.28 -28.44 6.99
C THR A 99 11.22 -29.52 6.86
N THR A 100 10.01 -29.15 6.43
CA THR A 100 8.90 -30.08 6.24
C THR A 100 9.19 -31.11 5.16
N LEU A 101 9.79 -30.70 4.03
CA LEU A 101 10.22 -31.61 2.98
C LEU A 101 11.24 -32.63 3.49
N ARG A 102 12.24 -32.20 4.27
CA ARG A 102 13.21 -33.11 4.91
C ARG A 102 12.54 -34.09 5.88
N THR A 103 11.58 -33.63 6.67
CA THR A 103 10.84 -34.50 7.59
C THR A 103 9.95 -35.51 6.87
N ILE A 104 9.44 -35.14 5.69
CA ILE A 104 8.71 -36.07 4.81
C ILE A 104 9.66 -37.18 4.29
N GLU A 105 10.91 -36.85 3.98
CA GLU A 105 11.92 -37.80 3.49
C GLU A 105 12.40 -38.81 4.56
N THR A 106 12.33 -38.46 5.86
CA THR A 106 12.85 -39.29 6.96
C THR A 106 11.88 -40.35 7.49
N ASP A 107 10.76 -40.62 6.81
CA ASP A 107 9.73 -41.61 7.20
C ASP A 107 9.03 -41.30 8.56
N GLU A 108 9.35 -40.16 9.20
CA GLU A 108 8.74 -39.63 10.43
C GLU A 108 7.38 -38.96 10.18
N TRP A 109 6.99 -38.82 8.90
CA TRP A 109 5.72 -38.27 8.43
C TRP A 109 4.48 -38.91 9.08
N TYR A 110 4.56 -40.17 9.50
CA TYR A 110 3.42 -40.90 10.09
C TYR A 110 3.09 -40.54 11.54
N ASN A 111 3.81 -39.60 12.13
CA ASN A 111 3.52 -39.16 13.48
C ASN A 111 2.42 -38.09 13.48
N GLN A 112 1.23 -38.45 13.97
CA GLN A 112 0.09 -37.53 14.06
C GLN A 112 0.42 -36.25 14.85
N SER A 113 1.22 -36.35 15.93
CA SER A 113 1.62 -35.18 16.71
C SER A 113 2.54 -34.24 15.92
N LEU A 114 3.36 -34.79 15.03
CA LEU A 114 4.26 -34.05 14.17
C LEU A 114 3.50 -33.31 13.06
N ILE A 115 2.55 -33.97 12.39
CA ILE A 115 1.70 -33.32 11.37
C ILE A 115 0.89 -32.18 11.98
N LYS A 116 0.33 -32.40 13.18
CA LYS A 116 -0.37 -31.35 13.91
C LYS A 116 0.57 -30.17 14.23
N GLY A 117 1.78 -30.45 14.71
CA GLY A 117 2.80 -29.43 14.96
C GLY A 117 3.18 -28.65 13.71
N ILE A 118 3.40 -29.32 12.58
CA ILE A 118 3.68 -28.70 11.27
C ILE A 118 2.53 -27.78 10.86
N LYS A 119 1.28 -28.24 10.97
CA LYS A 119 0.10 -27.45 10.65
C LYS A 119 -0.02 -26.21 11.55
N ASP A 120 0.18 -26.37 12.85
CA ASP A 120 0.09 -25.28 13.82
C ASP A 120 1.19 -24.23 13.57
N ILE A 121 2.41 -24.66 13.23
CA ILE A 121 3.51 -23.76 12.82
C ILE A 121 3.13 -23.00 11.55
N LEU A 122 2.64 -23.71 10.52
CA LEU A 122 2.28 -23.09 9.24
C LEU A 122 1.23 -21.99 9.40
N VAL A 123 0.16 -22.27 10.16
CA VAL A 123 -0.91 -21.31 10.43
C VAL A 123 -0.42 -20.15 11.31
N GLY A 124 0.59 -20.40 12.14
CA GLY A 124 1.22 -19.40 13.00
C GLY A 124 2.12 -18.40 12.27
N ILE A 125 2.51 -18.63 11.02
CA ILE A 125 3.34 -17.69 10.25
C ILE A 125 2.44 -16.60 9.64
N PRO A 126 2.51 -15.34 10.12
CA PRO A 126 1.70 -14.27 9.57
C PRO A 126 2.25 -13.85 8.21
N ILE A 127 1.37 -13.68 7.22
CA ILE A 127 1.72 -13.05 5.94
C ILE A 127 1.00 -11.70 5.89
N PRO A 128 1.72 -10.57 5.86
CA PRO A 128 1.09 -9.26 5.85
C PRO A 128 0.35 -9.01 4.53
N SER A 129 -0.82 -8.38 4.62
CA SER A 129 -1.58 -7.96 3.44
C SER A 129 -0.83 -6.85 2.68
N PRO A 130 -0.61 -7.00 1.37
CA PRO A 130 0.13 -6.02 0.58
C PRO A 130 -0.62 -4.68 0.45
N PRO A 131 0.05 -3.53 0.67
CA PRO A 131 -0.46 -2.21 0.28
C PRO A 131 -0.70 -2.11 -1.23
N LEU A 132 -1.52 -1.15 -1.67
CA LEU A 132 -1.71 -0.90 -3.11
C LEU A 132 -0.48 -0.24 -3.76
N THR A 133 0.35 0.43 -2.96
CA THR A 133 1.51 1.24 -3.35
C THR A 133 2.80 0.43 -3.55
N VAL A 134 2.81 -0.86 -3.21
CA VAL A 134 3.99 -1.73 -3.36
C VAL A 134 4.11 -2.28 -4.79
N HIS A 135 5.31 -2.79 -5.11
CA HIS A 135 5.58 -3.39 -6.41
C HIS A 135 4.60 -4.52 -6.74
N ALA A 136 4.13 -4.55 -7.99
CA ALA A 136 3.08 -5.47 -8.42
C ALA A 136 3.48 -6.94 -8.24
N ASP A 137 4.74 -7.27 -8.51
CA ASP A 137 5.25 -8.64 -8.41
C ASP A 137 5.33 -9.11 -6.95
N ILE A 138 5.80 -8.26 -6.03
CA ILE A 138 5.80 -8.58 -4.59
C ILE A 138 4.37 -8.77 -4.09
N ARG A 139 3.44 -7.88 -4.49
CA ARG A 139 2.02 -8.01 -4.13
C ARG A 139 1.42 -9.32 -4.64
N ASN A 140 1.64 -9.66 -5.90
CA ASN A 140 1.12 -10.87 -6.50
C ASN A 140 1.69 -12.12 -5.82
N THR A 141 2.98 -12.13 -5.54
CA THR A 141 3.64 -13.23 -4.83
C THR A 141 3.15 -13.35 -3.39
N ALA A 142 2.95 -12.25 -2.67
CA ALA A 142 2.36 -12.29 -1.33
C ALA A 142 0.96 -12.92 -1.32
N TYR A 143 0.11 -12.60 -2.29
CA TYR A 143 -1.18 -13.28 -2.46
C TYR A 143 -1.02 -14.77 -2.81
N GLY A 144 -0.05 -15.11 -3.67
CA GLY A 144 0.32 -16.49 -3.98
C GLY A 144 0.71 -17.26 -2.73
N MET A 145 1.53 -16.69 -1.85
CA MET A 145 1.93 -17.28 -0.58
C MET A 145 0.74 -17.50 0.36
N ILE A 146 -0.15 -16.53 0.50
CA ILE A 146 -1.39 -16.67 1.31
C ILE A 146 -2.24 -17.84 0.80
N PHE A 147 -2.39 -17.93 -0.52
CA PHE A 147 -3.16 -18.99 -1.16
C PHE A 147 -2.52 -20.36 -0.95
N THR A 148 -1.22 -20.49 -1.23
CA THR A 148 -0.47 -21.74 -1.04
C THR A 148 -0.42 -22.15 0.44
N GLN A 149 -0.27 -21.21 1.37
CA GLN A 149 -0.33 -21.48 2.82
C GLN A 149 -1.67 -22.10 3.20
N SER A 150 -2.77 -21.52 2.71
CA SER A 150 -4.13 -22.02 2.93
C SER A 150 -4.33 -23.41 2.32
N LYS A 151 -3.78 -23.64 1.12
CA LYS A 151 -3.86 -24.93 0.43
C LYS A 151 -3.10 -26.02 1.17
N ILE A 152 -1.86 -25.75 1.61
CA ILE A 152 -1.07 -26.67 2.43
C ILE A 152 -1.79 -26.96 3.75
N ALA A 153 -2.32 -25.96 4.44
CA ALA A 153 -3.06 -26.14 5.68
C ALA A 153 -4.30 -27.03 5.50
N SER A 154 -5.01 -26.89 4.37
CA SER A 154 -6.13 -27.76 4.00
C SER A 154 -5.69 -29.20 3.80
N ILE A 155 -4.60 -29.43 3.05
CA ILE A 155 -4.05 -30.77 2.82
C ILE A 155 -3.63 -31.41 4.15
N LEU A 156 -2.92 -30.67 5.01
CA LEU A 156 -2.51 -31.16 6.33
C LEU A 156 -3.70 -31.52 7.23
N THR A 157 -4.80 -30.77 7.13
CA THR A 157 -6.03 -31.06 7.87
C THR A 157 -6.68 -32.36 7.39
N GLU A 158 -6.68 -32.61 6.08
CA GLU A 158 -7.19 -33.86 5.51
C GLU A 158 -6.32 -35.05 5.92
N VAL A 159 -5.00 -34.91 5.84
CA VAL A 159 -4.06 -35.95 6.30
C VAL A 159 -4.23 -36.23 7.79
N GLU A 160 -4.34 -35.21 8.63
CA GLU A 160 -4.55 -35.37 10.08
C GLU A 160 -5.85 -36.15 10.37
N LYS A 161 -6.91 -35.90 9.61
CA LYS A 161 -8.19 -36.59 9.75
C LYS A 161 -8.09 -38.07 9.36
N ASP A 162 -7.35 -38.38 8.30
CA ASP A 162 -7.24 -39.75 7.76
C ASP A 162 -6.15 -40.58 8.45
N MET A 163 -5.23 -39.93 9.18
CA MET A 163 -4.12 -40.56 9.90
C MET A 163 -4.50 -41.74 10.81
N PRO A 164 -5.57 -41.67 11.63
CA PRO A 164 -5.97 -42.80 12.47
C PRO A 164 -6.30 -44.07 11.67
N THR A 165 -6.79 -43.92 10.44
CA THR A 165 -7.07 -45.03 9.52
C THR A 165 -5.77 -45.57 8.93
N VAL A 166 -4.89 -44.66 8.49
CA VAL A 166 -3.57 -45.01 7.92
C VAL A 166 -2.71 -45.77 8.93
N ILE A 167 -2.68 -45.34 10.19
CA ILE A 167 -1.93 -45.99 11.27
C ILE A 167 -2.44 -47.42 11.49
N LYS A 168 -3.76 -47.62 11.58
CA LYS A 168 -4.36 -48.96 11.74
C LYS A 168 -4.04 -49.89 10.55
N THR A 169 -4.05 -49.36 9.33
CA THR A 169 -3.68 -50.13 8.13
C THR A 169 -2.20 -50.49 8.10
N ARG A 170 -1.31 -49.60 8.58
CA ARG A 170 0.13 -49.86 8.69
C ARG A 170 0.44 -50.93 9.73
N GLU A 171 -0.23 -50.86 10.88
CA GLU A 171 -0.13 -51.86 11.96
C GLU A 171 -0.62 -53.25 11.50
N ALA A 172 -1.70 -53.30 10.70
CA ALA A 172 -2.26 -54.55 10.21
C ALA A 172 -1.42 -55.22 9.09
N ASN A 173 -0.69 -54.44 8.28
CA ASN A 173 -0.03 -54.92 7.06
C ASN A 173 1.51 -54.92 7.12
N ASN A 174 2.12 -55.01 8.30
CA ASN A 174 3.59 -55.05 8.47
C ASN A 174 4.34 -53.87 7.80
N ASN A 175 4.05 -52.63 8.20
CA ASN A 175 4.84 -51.44 7.83
C ASN A 175 4.86 -51.10 6.32
N ILE A 176 3.71 -51.13 5.64
CA ILE A 176 3.60 -50.47 4.33
C ILE A 176 3.86 -48.96 4.52
N SER A 177 4.87 -48.43 3.82
CA SER A 177 5.13 -46.98 3.71
C SER A 177 4.02 -46.37 2.84
N VAL A 178 3.25 -45.46 3.42
CA VAL A 178 2.15 -44.74 2.76
C VAL A 178 2.67 -43.38 2.30
N ALA A 179 3.02 -43.24 1.02
CA ALA A 179 3.63 -42.02 0.52
C ALA A 179 2.86 -40.74 0.92
N PRO A 180 3.56 -39.63 1.20
CA PRO A 180 2.93 -38.33 1.43
C PRO A 180 2.07 -37.94 0.21
N PRO A 181 1.02 -37.12 0.40
CA PRO A 181 0.23 -36.63 -0.74
C PRO A 181 1.15 -35.91 -1.74
N PRO A 182 1.15 -36.28 -3.04
CA PRO A 182 2.04 -35.65 -4.02
C PRO A 182 1.78 -34.14 -4.16
N LEU A 183 0.51 -33.73 -4.00
CA LEU A 183 0.12 -32.32 -3.97
C LEU A 183 0.75 -31.55 -2.81
N LEU A 184 1.02 -32.20 -1.67
CA LEU A 184 1.68 -31.52 -0.55
C LEU A 184 3.12 -31.13 -0.90
N ILE A 185 3.85 -32.05 -1.55
CA ILE A 185 5.24 -31.82 -1.96
C ILE A 185 5.31 -30.68 -2.97
N GLU A 186 4.42 -30.69 -3.97
CA GLU A 186 4.34 -29.63 -4.99
C GLU A 186 4.08 -28.25 -4.37
N GLU A 187 3.14 -28.16 -3.43
CA GLU A 187 2.83 -26.90 -2.76
C GLU A 187 3.96 -26.43 -1.83
N LEU A 188 4.67 -27.34 -1.16
CA LEU A 188 5.84 -26.99 -0.34
C LEU A 188 6.99 -26.45 -1.21
N LEU A 189 7.26 -27.06 -2.37
CA LEU A 189 8.26 -26.55 -3.32
C LEU A 189 7.86 -25.19 -3.90
N THR A 190 6.57 -24.99 -4.16
CA THR A 190 6.03 -23.71 -4.61
C THR A 190 6.20 -22.64 -3.52
N MET A 191 5.92 -22.98 -2.25
CA MET A 191 6.14 -22.10 -1.11
C MET A 191 7.61 -21.72 -0.93
N GLU A 192 8.53 -22.69 -1.06
CA GLU A 192 9.97 -22.42 -1.04
C GLU A 192 10.38 -21.44 -2.15
N SER A 193 9.87 -21.66 -3.37
CA SER A 193 10.16 -20.83 -4.54
C SER A 193 9.67 -19.38 -4.36
N PHE A 194 8.48 -19.19 -3.78
CA PHE A 194 7.98 -17.85 -3.45
C PHE A 194 8.86 -17.14 -2.42
N GLY A 195 9.32 -17.87 -1.40
CA GLY A 195 10.22 -17.32 -0.40
C GLY A 195 11.53 -16.81 -1.03
N ILE A 196 12.12 -17.61 -1.93
CA ILE A 196 13.32 -17.21 -2.67
C ILE A 196 13.07 -15.97 -3.54
N PHE A 197 11.96 -15.96 -4.28
CA PHE A 197 11.59 -14.85 -5.17
C PHE A 197 11.41 -13.53 -4.41
N ILE A 198 10.66 -13.52 -3.31
CA ILE A 198 10.43 -12.28 -2.54
C ILE A 198 11.75 -11.72 -2.02
N ILE A 199 12.61 -12.57 -1.46
CA ILE A 199 13.90 -12.13 -0.93
C ILE A 199 14.77 -11.54 -2.04
N SER A 200 14.83 -12.19 -3.21
CA SER A 200 15.63 -11.67 -4.34
C SER A 200 15.08 -10.36 -4.92
N GLU A 201 13.75 -10.26 -5.03
CA GLU A 201 13.08 -9.08 -5.61
C GLU A 201 13.26 -7.86 -4.70
N ILE A 202 13.12 -8.04 -3.38
CA ILE A 202 13.34 -6.96 -2.41
C ILE A 202 14.79 -6.48 -2.44
N ASP A 203 15.75 -7.41 -2.49
CA ASP A 203 17.17 -7.10 -2.64
C ASP A 203 17.45 -6.26 -3.89
N GLU A 204 16.79 -6.56 -5.01
CA GLU A 204 16.91 -5.80 -6.26
C GLU A 204 16.31 -4.40 -6.14
N ILE A 205 15.12 -4.28 -5.55
CA ILE A 205 14.46 -3.00 -5.30
C ILE A 205 15.30 -2.11 -4.39
N THR A 206 15.83 -2.65 -3.29
CA THR A 206 16.67 -1.87 -2.36
C THR A 206 17.94 -1.38 -3.05
N ARG A 207 18.59 -2.20 -3.88
CA ARG A 207 19.78 -1.77 -4.65
C ARG A 207 19.45 -0.68 -5.67
N SER A 208 18.26 -0.72 -6.28
CA SER A 208 17.83 0.28 -7.26
C SER A 208 17.57 1.66 -6.65
N GLN A 209 17.27 1.74 -5.35
CA GLN A 209 17.03 2.98 -4.64
C GLN A 209 18.32 3.69 -4.18
N ASP A 210 19.43 2.95 -4.08
CA ASP A 210 20.74 3.48 -3.66
C ASP A 210 21.58 4.06 -4.83
N THR A 211 21.15 3.87 -6.08
CA THR A 211 21.84 4.32 -7.31
C THR A 211 21.18 5.54 -7.94
#